data_AF-A0A1U7XLZ9-F1
#
_entry.id   AF-A0A1U7XLZ9-F1
#
_cell.length_a   1.000
_cell.length_b   1.000
_cell.length_c   1.000
_cell.angle_alpha   90.00
_cell.angle_beta   90.00
_cell.angle_gamma   90.00
#
_symmetry.space_group_name_H-M   'P 1'
#
loop_
_entity.id
_entity.type
_entity.pdbx_description
1 polymer ?
#
loop_
_entity_poly.entity_id
_entity_poly.type
_entity_poly.pdbx_seq_one_letter_code
_entity_poly.pdbx_strand_id
1 'polypeptide(L)'
;MNPDHLQLAKKECEELLEFDLIESSDSQWACEAFYVNKRAEQTRGKLSPGPYICQELLKFPDTSLTTKQIQQFLGVVNYVKDSIPNISTYISLLTKMLKKNALSWGKKQDEAVREIKEISKDVKSLYIPL
;
A
#
# COMPACT_ATOMS: atom_id res chain seq x y z
N MET A 1 16.95 -4.41 -24.99
CA MET A 1 15.99 -3.40 -24.49
C MET A 1 15.18 -2.77 -25.65
N ASN A 2 13.97 -2.24 -25.39
CA ASN A 2 13.32 -1.29 -26.29
C ASN A 2 14.25 -0.07 -26.49
N PRO A 3 14.53 0.38 -27.74
CA PRO A 3 15.40 1.53 -28.00
C PRO A 3 15.06 2.78 -27.17
N ASP A 4 13.79 3.04 -26.88
CA ASP A 4 13.36 4.20 -26.09
C ASP A 4 13.86 4.14 -24.64
N HIS A 5 13.79 2.97 -24.00
CA HIS A 5 14.26 2.79 -22.62
C HIS A 5 15.78 2.88 -22.50
N LEU A 6 16.50 2.49 -23.56
CA LEU A 6 17.95 2.61 -23.59
C LEU A 6 18.40 4.08 -23.63
N GLN A 7 17.69 4.93 -24.38
CA GLN A 7 18.00 6.36 -24.41
C GLN A 7 17.69 7.03 -23.07
N LEU A 8 16.57 6.68 -22.45
CA LEU A 8 16.20 7.19 -21.13
C LEU A 8 17.24 6.82 -20.07
N ALA A 9 17.62 5.55 -19.98
CA ALA A 9 18.59 5.07 -18.99
C ALA A 9 19.95 5.75 -19.16
N LYS A 10 20.40 6.01 -20.39
CA LYS A 10 21.64 6.75 -20.65
C LYS A 10 21.58 8.17 -20.10
N LYS A 11 20.49 8.88 -20.36
CA LYS A 11 20.28 10.24 -19.87
C LYS A 11 20.26 10.29 -18.33
N GLU A 12 19.54 9.37 -17.69
CA GLU A 12 19.50 9.29 -16.22
C GLU A 12 20.89 9.01 -15.63
N CYS A 13 21.67 8.12 -16.25
CA CYS A 13 23.04 7.87 -15.82
C CYS A 13 23.93 9.12 -15.96
N GLU A 14 23.77 9.91 -17.02
CA GLU A 14 24.49 11.19 -17.21
C GLU A 14 24.13 12.20 -16.10
N GLU A 15 22.84 12.34 -15.76
CA GLU A 15 22.38 13.20 -14.67
C GLU A 15 22.94 12.73 -13.31
N LEU A 16 22.98 11.42 -13.05
CA LEU A 16 23.55 10.87 -11.81
C LEU A 16 25.06 11.05 -11.70
N LEU A 17 25.78 11.01 -12.82
CA LEU A 17 27.20 11.35 -12.90
C LEU A 17 27.42 12.85 -12.63
N GLU A 18 26.55 13.72 -13.17
CA GLU A 18 26.61 15.17 -12.91
C GLU A 18 26.36 15.51 -11.44
N PHE A 19 25.45 14.78 -10.77
CA PHE A 19 25.20 14.93 -9.34
C PHE A 19 26.22 14.23 -8.44
N ASP A 20 27.26 13.62 -8.99
CA ASP A 20 28.31 12.89 -8.25
C ASP A 20 27.75 11.76 -7.36
N LEU A 21 26.64 11.14 -7.80
CA LEU A 21 25.98 10.04 -7.08
C LEU A 21 26.49 8.66 -7.50
N ILE A 22 27.10 8.57 -8.69
CA ILE A 22 27.69 7.36 -9.26
C ILE A 22 29.01 7.69 -9.96
N GLU A 23 29.82 6.67 -10.21
CA GLU A 23 31.07 6.77 -10.97
C GLU A 23 31.09 5.78 -12.14
N SER A 24 31.86 6.11 -13.18
CA SER A 24 32.07 5.20 -14.31
C SER A 24 32.92 4.01 -13.86
N SER A 25 32.51 2.79 -14.24
CA SER A 25 33.25 1.56 -13.95
C SER A 25 33.35 0.66 -15.18
N ASP A 26 34.52 0.04 -15.36
CA ASP A 26 34.87 -0.91 -16.41
C ASP A 26 34.98 -2.36 -15.89
N SER A 27 34.33 -2.64 -14.76
CA SER A 27 34.35 -3.95 -14.10
C SER A 27 34.01 -5.10 -15.05
N GLN A 28 34.80 -6.18 -14.95
CA GLN A 28 34.57 -7.44 -15.67
C GLN A 28 33.23 -8.11 -15.32
N TRP A 29 32.55 -7.66 -14.25
CA TRP A 29 31.26 -8.17 -13.78
C TRP A 29 30.07 -7.29 -14.20
N ALA A 30 30.26 -6.33 -15.11
CA ALA A 30 29.16 -5.54 -15.63
C ALA A 30 28.12 -6.44 -16.34
N CYS A 31 26.83 -6.15 -16.12
CA CYS A 31 25.72 -6.88 -16.71
C CYS A 31 24.79 -5.91 -17.45
N GLU A 32 24.08 -6.40 -18.47
CA GLU A 32 23.05 -5.62 -19.17
C GLU A 32 21.96 -5.22 -18.18
N ALA A 33 21.78 -3.92 -17.98
CA ALA A 33 20.67 -3.41 -17.19
C ALA A 33 19.35 -3.71 -17.90
N PHE A 34 18.25 -3.80 -17.15
CA PHE A 34 16.91 -3.75 -17.71
C PHE A 34 16.06 -2.84 -16.84
N TYR A 35 15.29 -1.96 -17.48
CA TYR A 35 14.46 -1.00 -16.77
C TYR A 35 13.28 -1.75 -16.13
N VAL A 36 13.30 -1.87 -14.80
CA VAL A 36 12.17 -2.41 -14.04
C VAL A 36 11.28 -1.25 -13.63
N ASN A 37 10.19 -1.06 -14.35
CA ASN A 37 9.13 -0.20 -13.88
C ASN A 37 8.56 -0.78 -12.59
N LYS A 38 8.89 -0.18 -11.44
CA LYS A 38 8.22 -0.48 -10.19
C LYS A 38 6.76 -0.06 -10.39
N ARG A 39 5.82 -1.01 -10.32
CA ARG A 39 4.36 -0.71 -10.43
C ARG A 39 3.90 0.44 -9.51
N ALA A 40 4.66 0.75 -8.45
CA ALA A 40 4.41 1.87 -7.57
C ALA A 40 4.66 3.26 -8.20
N GLU A 41 5.61 3.37 -9.15
CA GLU A 41 6.13 4.66 -9.65
C GLU A 41 5.44 5.17 -10.92
N GLN A 42 4.76 4.31 -11.68
CA GLN A 42 3.90 4.72 -12.81
C GLN A 42 2.69 5.59 -12.39
N THR A 43 2.51 5.78 -11.09
CA THR A 43 1.35 6.40 -10.46
C THR A 43 1.78 7.54 -9.54
N ARG A 44 2.56 8.48 -10.08
CA ARG A 44 2.49 9.87 -9.58
C ARG A 44 1.14 10.47 -10.00
N GLY A 45 0.09 9.98 -9.34
CA GLY A 45 -1.31 10.17 -9.66
C GLY A 45 -2.18 9.18 -8.89
N LYS A 46 -2.01 9.12 -7.56
CA LYS A 46 -2.87 8.43 -6.58
C LYS A 46 -3.20 6.95 -6.92
N LEU A 47 -2.29 6.03 -6.56
CA LEU A 47 -2.61 4.59 -6.47
C LEU A 47 -3.76 4.39 -5.50
N SER A 48 -4.95 4.11 -6.03
CA SER A 48 -6.01 3.54 -5.23
C SER A 48 -5.81 2.03 -5.21
N PRO A 49 -5.87 1.37 -4.05
CA PRO A 49 -5.86 -0.09 -3.93
C PRO A 49 -6.86 -0.72 -4.90
N GLY A 50 -6.43 -1.80 -5.57
CA GLY A 50 -7.33 -2.56 -6.44
C GLY A 50 -8.52 -3.12 -5.63
N PRO A 51 -9.67 -3.38 -6.28
CA PRO A 51 -10.91 -3.79 -5.61
C PRO A 51 -10.76 -5.09 -4.81
N TYR A 52 -9.78 -5.93 -5.16
CA TYR A 52 -9.46 -7.17 -4.45
C TYR A 52 -8.99 -6.93 -3.00
N ILE A 53 -8.37 -5.79 -2.69
CA ILE A 53 -7.93 -5.47 -1.32
C ILE A 53 -9.15 -5.18 -0.42
N CYS A 54 -10.15 -4.48 -0.93
CA CYS A 54 -11.41 -4.27 -0.21
C CYS A 54 -12.15 -5.59 -0.01
N GLN A 55 -12.07 -6.53 -0.96
CA GLN A 55 -12.64 -7.87 -0.79
C GLN A 55 -11.98 -8.67 0.35
N GLU A 56 -10.68 -8.46 0.61
CA GLU A 56 -10.01 -9.08 1.78
C GLU A 56 -10.62 -8.60 3.10
N LEU A 57 -11.06 -7.33 3.21
CA LEU A 57 -11.71 -6.82 4.42
C LEU A 57 -13.03 -7.55 4.72
N LEU A 58 -13.76 -7.97 3.69
CA LEU A 58 -15.03 -8.68 3.83
C LEU A 58 -14.86 -10.12 4.34
N LYS A 59 -13.66 -10.71 4.26
CA LYS A 59 -13.40 -12.08 4.72
C LYS A 59 -13.24 -12.20 6.24
N PHE A 60 -13.01 -11.09 6.93
CA PHE A 60 -12.91 -11.09 8.40
C PHE A 60 -14.30 -11.23 9.02
N PRO A 61 -14.45 -11.85 10.21
CA PRO A 61 -15.71 -11.84 10.93
C PRO A 61 -16.08 -10.41 11.39
N ASP A 62 -17.36 -10.15 11.64
CA ASP A 62 -17.84 -8.84 12.11
C ASP A 62 -17.65 -8.64 13.62
N THR A 63 -17.65 -9.75 14.38
CA THR A 63 -17.58 -9.74 15.83
C THR A 63 -16.40 -10.54 16.36
N SER A 64 -15.84 -10.10 17.48
CA SER A 64 -14.87 -10.88 18.28
C SER A 64 -13.60 -11.28 17.52
N LEU A 65 -12.92 -10.31 16.88
CA LEU A 65 -11.63 -10.59 16.24
C LEU A 65 -10.56 -10.95 17.28
N THR A 66 -9.80 -12.01 17.01
CA THR A 66 -8.60 -12.34 17.77
C THR A 66 -7.49 -11.30 17.55
N THR A 67 -6.52 -11.19 18.46
CA THR A 67 -5.40 -10.24 18.34
C THR A 67 -4.66 -10.36 17.01
N LYS A 68 -4.49 -11.59 16.49
CA LYS A 68 -3.90 -11.83 15.16
C LYS A 68 -4.78 -11.30 14.02
N GLN A 69 -6.08 -11.54 14.10
CA GLN A 69 -7.04 -11.02 13.12
C GLN A 69 -7.11 -9.50 13.16
N ILE A 70 -7.03 -8.88 14.35
CA ILE A 70 -6.97 -7.41 14.49
C ILE A 70 -5.71 -6.86 13.79
N GLN A 71 -4.55 -7.50 13.99
CA GLN A 71 -3.31 -7.10 13.30
C GLN A 71 -3.42 -7.22 11.78
N GLN A 72 -3.94 -8.35 11.29
CA GLN A 72 -4.16 -8.57 9.85
C GLN A 72 -5.15 -7.56 9.27
N PHE A 73 -6.28 -7.37 9.94
CA PHE A 73 -7.31 -6.41 9.55
C PHE A 73 -6.73 -4.99 9.48
N LEU A 74 -6.01 -4.55 10.51
CA LEU A 74 -5.34 -3.25 10.53
C LEU A 74 -4.28 -3.11 9.44
N GLY A 75 -3.59 -4.19 9.06
CA GLY A 75 -2.65 -4.20 7.95
C GLY A 75 -3.33 -3.88 6.61
N VAL A 76 -4.45 -4.55 6.32
CA VAL A 76 -5.25 -4.31 5.12
C VAL A 76 -5.86 -2.91 5.14
N VAL A 77 -6.42 -2.49 6.28
CA VAL A 77 -6.98 -1.15 6.47
C VAL A 77 -5.93 -0.06 6.25
N ASN A 78 -4.71 -0.23 6.77
CA ASN A 78 -3.64 0.75 6.61
C ASN A 78 -3.20 0.89 5.14
N TYR A 79 -3.35 -0.16 4.33
CA TYR A 79 -3.09 -0.11 2.89
C TYR A 79 -4.14 0.73 2.14
N VAL A 80 -5.39 0.73 2.61
CA VAL A 80 -6.49 1.47 1.96
C VAL A 80 -6.84 2.79 2.63
N LYS A 81 -6.16 3.17 3.72
CA LYS A 81 -6.53 4.32 4.55
C LYS A 81 -6.55 5.65 3.80
N ASP A 82 -5.69 5.81 2.79
CA ASP A 82 -5.60 7.05 2.01
C ASP A 82 -6.81 7.26 1.10
N SER A 83 -7.60 6.20 0.88
CA SER A 83 -8.84 6.21 0.11
C SER A 83 -10.08 6.38 1.00
N ILE A 84 -9.94 6.29 2.33
CA ILE A 84 -11.07 6.30 3.27
C ILE A 84 -10.98 7.53 4.21
N PRO A 85 -11.91 8.50 4.11
CA PRO A 85 -11.93 9.64 5.02
C PRO A 85 -12.25 9.20 6.45
N ASN A 86 -11.66 9.87 7.44
CA ASN A 86 -11.94 9.69 8.88
C ASN A 86 -11.68 8.28 9.46
N ILE A 87 -10.93 7.41 8.76
CA ILE A 87 -10.65 6.04 9.22
C ILE A 87 -9.75 5.97 10.46
N SER A 88 -8.96 7.02 10.71
CA SER A 88 -8.02 7.13 11.84
C SER A 88 -8.69 6.88 13.19
N THR A 89 -9.94 7.33 13.37
CA THR A 89 -10.69 7.13 14.61
C THR A 89 -10.91 5.64 14.88
N TYR A 90 -11.37 4.89 13.87
CA TYR A 90 -11.61 3.45 13.98
C TYR A 90 -10.31 2.65 14.13
N ILE A 91 -9.26 3.01 13.36
CA ILE A 91 -7.93 2.40 13.50
C ILE A 91 -7.40 2.57 14.92
N SER A 92 -7.54 3.77 15.50
CA SER A 92 -7.06 4.04 16.86
C SER A 92 -7.80 3.21 17.90
N LEU A 93 -9.10 2.97 17.69
CA LEU A 93 -9.94 2.15 18.57
C LEU A 93 -9.49 0.68 18.53
N LEU A 94 -9.30 0.12 17.35
CA LEU A 94 -8.86 -1.26 17.17
C LEU A 94 -7.41 -1.46 17.62
N THR A 95 -6.54 -0.46 17.42
CA THR A 95 -5.13 -0.51 17.86
C THR A 95 -5.01 -0.56 19.39
N LYS A 96 -5.94 0.06 20.13
CA LYS A 96 -5.98 -0.05 21.61
C LYS A 96 -6.19 -1.49 22.09
N MET A 97 -6.81 -2.34 21.27
CA MET A 97 -7.04 -3.76 21.57
C MET A 97 -5.75 -4.60 21.49
N LEU A 98 -4.68 -4.08 20.90
CA LEU A 98 -3.39 -4.77 20.78
C LEU A 98 -2.45 -4.49 21.97
N LYS A 99 -2.83 -3.63 22.92
CA LYS A 99 -2.01 -3.27 24.07
C LYS A 99 -2.05 -4.36 25.16
N LYS A 100 -1.00 -4.45 25.98
CA LYS A 100 -0.89 -5.45 27.07
C LYS A 100 -2.04 -5.39 28.10
N ASN A 101 -2.61 -4.21 28.34
CA ASN A 101 -3.80 -3.99 29.18
C ASN A 101 -5.01 -3.59 28.32
N ALA A 102 -5.29 -4.35 27.27
CA ALA A 102 -6.40 -4.05 26.37
C ALA A 102 -7.74 -4.14 27.12
N LEU A 103 -8.65 -3.20 26.81
CA LEU A 103 -10.04 -3.32 27.22
C LEU A 103 -10.65 -4.57 26.59
N SER A 104 -11.66 -5.16 27.26
CA SER A 104 -12.43 -6.25 26.68
C SER A 104 -13.12 -5.80 25.39
N TRP A 105 -13.19 -6.71 24.42
CA TRP A 105 -13.91 -6.48 23.18
C TRP A 105 -15.39 -6.17 23.46
N GLY A 106 -15.96 -5.18 22.78
CA GLY A 106 -17.34 -4.78 22.98
C GLY A 106 -18.00 -4.21 21.72
N LYS A 107 -19.23 -3.74 21.87
CA LYS A 107 -20.08 -3.28 20.75
C LYS A 107 -19.44 -2.18 19.90
N LYS A 108 -18.63 -1.30 20.52
CA LYS A 108 -17.94 -0.21 19.80
C LYS A 108 -16.92 -0.73 18.79
N GLN A 109 -16.27 -1.85 19.10
CA GLN A 109 -15.29 -2.49 18.23
C GLN A 109 -15.99 -3.22 17.08
N ASP A 110 -17.11 -3.90 17.37
CA ASP A 110 -17.96 -4.52 16.33
C ASP A 110 -18.44 -3.47 15.32
N GLU A 111 -18.95 -2.35 15.83
CA GLU A 111 -19.41 -1.23 15.01
C GLU A 111 -18.27 -0.64 14.17
N ALA A 112 -17.07 -0.49 14.74
CA ALA A 112 -15.90 -0.01 13.99
C ALA A 112 -15.48 -0.94 12.85
N VAL A 113 -15.51 -2.26 13.06
CA VAL A 113 -15.19 -3.25 12.01
C VAL A 113 -16.24 -3.20 10.91
N ARG A 114 -17.52 -3.14 11.27
CA ARG A 114 -18.63 -3.05 10.31
C ARG A 114 -18.54 -1.77 9.47
N GLU A 115 -18.26 -0.63 10.10
CA GLU A 115 -18.21 0.64 9.39
C GLU A 115 -17.03 0.73 8.43
N ILE A 116 -15.86 0.21 8.83
CA ILE A 116 -14.72 0.09 7.92
C ILE A 116 -15.10 -0.77 6.70
N LYS A 117 -15.81 -1.88 6.91
CA LYS A 117 -16.25 -2.75 5.80
C LYS A 117 -17.25 -2.06 4.90
N GLU A 118 -18.25 -1.38 5.44
CA GLU A 118 -19.23 -0.64 4.64
C GLU A 118 -18.55 0.46 3.81
N ILE A 119 -17.69 1.28 4.43
CA ILE A 119 -16.98 2.33 3.70
C ILE A 119 -16.07 1.72 2.63
N SER A 120 -15.45 0.57 2.89
CA SER A 120 -14.59 -0.11 1.91
C SER A 120 -15.34 -0.61 0.66
N LYS A 121 -16.66 -0.84 0.73
CA LYS A 121 -17.48 -1.19 -0.44
C LYS A 121 -17.68 -0.02 -1.38
N ASP A 122 -17.76 1.19 -0.83
CA ASP A 122 -18.02 2.43 -1.57
C ASP A 122 -16.75 3.12 -2.08
N VAL A 123 -15.56 2.60 -1.73
CA VAL A 123 -14.30 3.10 -2.28
C VAL A 123 -14.29 2.85 -3.79
N LYS A 124 -14.54 3.90 -4.56
CA LYS A 124 -14.45 3.88 -6.04
C LYS A 124 -13.06 3.40 -6.43
N SER A 125 -12.99 2.19 -6.99
CA SER A 125 -11.82 1.72 -7.72
C SER A 125 -11.62 2.66 -8.91
N LEU A 126 -10.63 3.55 -8.83
CA LEU A 126 -10.21 4.35 -9.98
C LEU A 126 -9.49 3.41 -10.94
N TYR A 127 -10.24 2.97 -11.95
CA TYR A 127 -9.69 2.25 -13.09
C TYR A 127 -8.77 3.21 -13.85
N ILE A 128 -7.47 2.93 -13.88
CA ILE A 128 -6.54 3.60 -14.79
C ILE A 128 -6.65 2.84 -16.11
N PRO A 129 -7.22 3.42 -17.17
CA PRO A 129 -7.22 2.78 -18.47
C PRO A 129 -5.77 2.63 -18.94
N LEU A 130 -5.40 1.40 -19.30
CA LEU A 130 -4.15 1.04 -19.95
C LEU A 130 -3.98 1.77 -21.28
#